data_AF-A0A967PZP5-F1
#
_entry.id   AF-A0A967PZP5-F1
#
_cell.length_a   1.000
_cell.length_b   1.000
_cell.length_c   1.000
_cell.angle_alpha   90.00
_cell.angle_beta   90.00
_cell.angle_gamma   90.00
#
_symmetry.space_group_name_H-M   'P 1'
#
loop_
_entity.id
_entity.type
_entity.pdbx_description
1 polymer ?
#
loop_
_entity_poly.entity_id
_entity_poly.type
_entity_poly.pdbx_seq_one_letter_code
_entity_poly.pdbx_strand_id
1 'polypeptide(L)' 'MEKLKHYEIIEKIGVGGMGVVYKAFDSILERHVAIKVMHSHLLADEKNDKRFMQEARAAAK' A
#
# COMPACT_ATOMS: atom_id res chain seq x y z
N MET A 1 -14.60 -9.06 6.53
CA MET A 1 -13.78 -7.90 6.13
C MET A 1 -12.32 -8.29 6.24
N GLU A 2 -11.53 -7.99 5.23
CA GLU A 2 -10.09 -8.26 5.23
C GLU A 2 -9.38 -7.24 6.12
N LYS A 3 -8.49 -7.69 7.01
CA LYS A 3 -7.74 -6.83 7.92
C LYS A 3 -6.24 -7.07 7.75
N LEU A 4 -5.47 -5.98 7.75
CA LEU A 4 -4.02 -6.00 7.78
C LEU A 4 -3.57 -5.28 9.05
N LYS A 5 -3.20 -6.04 10.10
CA LYS A 5 -2.91 -5.48 11.43
C LYS A 5 -4.08 -4.60 11.92
N HIS A 6 -3.86 -3.31 12.19
CA HIS A 6 -4.86 -2.34 12.62
C HIS A 6 -5.56 -1.60 11.46
N TYR A 7 -5.30 -2.03 10.22
CA TYR A 7 -5.94 -1.49 9.04
C TYR A 7 -7.12 -2.37 8.61
N GLU A 8 -8.30 -1.78 8.53
CA GLU A 8 -9.49 -2.41 7.99
C GLU A 8 -9.60 -2.06 6.51
N ILE A 9 -9.45 -3.06 5.63
CA ILE A 9 -9.53 -2.84 4.18
C ILE A 9 -11.00 -2.60 3.81
N ILE A 10 -11.25 -1.47 3.17
CA ILE A 10 -12.60 -1.06 2.75
C ILE A 10 -12.83 -1.48 1.31
N GLU A 11 -11.99 -0.99 0.41
CA GLU A 11 -12.14 -1.20 -1.02
C GLU A 11 -10.82 -1.01 -1.76
N LYS A 12 -10.75 -1.57 -2.96
CA LYS A 12 -9.66 -1.34 -3.90
C LYS A 12 -9.92 -0.03 -4.64
N ILE A 13 -8.97 0.89 -4.59
CA ILE A 13 -9.11 2.22 -5.21
C ILE A 13 -8.19 2.45 -6.41
N GLY A 14 -7.23 1.56 -6.65
CA GLY A 14 -6.35 1.70 -7.81
C GLY A 14 -5.54 0.45 -8.15
N VAL A 15 -5.15 0.34 -9.41
CA VAL A 15 -4.18 -0.64 -9.92
C VAL A 15 -3.23 0.06 -10.85
N GLY A 16 -1.95 -0.24 -10.72
CA GLY A 16 -0.94 0.16 -11.69
C GLY A 16 0.08 -0.95 -11.87
N GLY A 17 1.08 -0.70 -12.73
CA GLY A 17 2.11 -1.70 -13.03
C GLY A 17 2.89 -2.18 -11.80
N MET A 18 2.95 -1.38 -10.73
CA MET A 18 3.69 -1.71 -9.52
C MET A 18 2.88 -2.49 -8.47
N GLY A 19 1.55 -2.43 -8.52
CA GLY A 19 0.73 -2.98 -7.45
C GLY A 19 -0.69 -2.43 -7.39
N VAL A 20 -1.35 -2.75 -6.28
CA VAL A 20 -2.73 -2.39 -5.98
C VAL A 20 -2.75 -1.38 -4.82
N VAL A 21 -3.63 -0.39 -4.91
CA VAL A 21 -3.89 0.57 -3.84
C VAL A 21 -5.27 0.31 -3.27
N TYR A 22 -5.34 0.16 -1.95
CA TYR A 22 -6.56 -0.02 -1.19
C TYR A 22 -6.83 1.20 -0.32
N LYS A 23 -8.11 1.55 -0.17
CA LYS A 23 -8.58 2.41 0.91
C LYS A 23 -8.78 1.55 2.15
N ALA A 24 -8.26 2.01 3.28
CA ALA A 24 -8.41 1.35 4.56
C ALA A 24 -8.73 2.35 5.66
N PHE A 25 -9.32 1.90 6.76
CA PHE A 25 -9.42 2.66 8.00
C PHE A 25 -8.30 2.23 8.95
N ASP A 26 -7.48 3.17 9.40
CA ASP A 26 -6.48 2.97 10.44
C ASP A 26 -7.14 3.16 11.81
N SER A 27 -7.29 2.08 12.57
CA SER A 27 -7.97 2.13 13.88
C SER A 27 -7.14 2.79 14.99
N ILE A 28 -5.85 3.05 14.78
CA ILE A 28 -4.97 3.72 15.75
C ILE A 28 -5.02 5.23 15.53
N LEU A 29 -4.95 5.65 14.27
CA LEU A 29 -5.00 7.08 13.89
C LEU A 29 -6.43 7.59 13.65
N GLU A 30 -7.42 6.71 13.73
CA GLU A 30 -8.85 6.98 13.52
C GLU A 30 -9.14 7.71 12.20
N ARG A 31 -8.48 7.32 11.11
CA ARG A 31 -8.65 7.97 9.80
C ARG A 31 -8.58 7.01 8.62
N HIS A 32 -9.10 7.44 7.48
CA HIS A 32 -8.89 6.73 6.22
C HIS A 32 -7.47 6.94 5.69
N VAL A 33 -6.87 5.86 5.20
CA VAL A 33 -5.52 5.82 4.62
C VAL A 33 -5.52 5.03 3.32
N ALA A 34 -4.51 5.27 2.49
CA ALA A 34 -4.22 4.45 1.31
C ALA A 34 -3.10 3.44 1.62
N ILE A 35 -3.32 2.17 1.31
CA ILE A 35 -2.32 1.10 1.47
C ILE A 35 -1.95 0.59 0.08
N LYS A 36 -0.68 0.75 -0.30
CA LYS A 36 -0.15 0.20 -1.55
C LYS A 36 0.51 -1.15 -1.30
N VAL A 37 0.08 -2.16 -2.03
CA VAL A 37 0.62 -3.52 -1.98
C VAL A 37 1.28 -3.85 -3.31
N MET A 38 2.55 -4.23 -3.28
CA MET A 38 3.31 -4.60 -4.49
C MET A 38 2.85 -5.95 -5.03
N HIS A 39 2.85 -6.12 -6.35
CA HIS A 39 2.65 -7.44 -6.96
C HIS A 39 3.80 -8.39 -6.63
N SER A 40 3.48 -9.63 -6.28
CA SER A 40 4.48 -10.64 -5.87
C SER A 40 5.57 -10.90 -6.90
N HIS A 41 5.25 -10.85 -8.19
CA HIS A 41 6.21 -11.05 -9.27
C HIS A 41 7.28 -9.94 -9.38
N LEU A 42 7.07 -8.79 -8.73
CA LEU A 42 8.02 -7.67 -8.73
C LEU A 42 8.99 -7.72 -7.54
N LEU A 43 8.74 -8.58 -6.55
CA LEU A 43 9.55 -8.66 -5.33
C LEU A 43 10.98 -9.17 -5.57
N ALA A 44 11.22 -9.88 -6.68
CA ALA A 44 12.54 -10.42 -7.00
C ALA A 44 13.52 -9.39 -7.60
N ASP A 45 13.03 -8.21 -8.00
CA ASP A 45 13.84 -7.16 -8.63
C ASP A 45 14.08 -6.01 -7.65
N GLU A 46 15.33 -5.87 -7.20
CA GLU A 46 15.76 -4.80 -6.29
C GLU A 46 15.41 -3.39 -6.79
N LYS A 47 15.31 -3.18 -8.11
CA LYS A 47 14.94 -1.88 -8.67
C LYS A 47 13.49 -1.53 -8.31
N ASN A 48 12.59 -2.50 -8.29
CA ASN A 48 11.19 -2.30 -7.93
C ASN A 48 11.07 -2.01 -6.44
N ASP A 49 11.81 -2.71 -5.59
CA ASP A 49 11.86 -2.43 -4.15
C ASP A 49 12.39 -1.01 -3.87
N LYS A 50 13.50 -0.61 -4.52
CA LYS A 50 14.04 0.76 -4.41
C LYS A 50 13.02 1.83 -4.81
N ARG A 51 12.30 1.63 -5.92
CA ARG A 51 11.23 2.55 -6.35
C ARG A 51 10.09 2.59 -5.35
N PHE A 52 9.71 1.45 -4.78
CA PHE A 52 8.61 1.36 -3.82
C PHE A 52 8.91 2.17 -2.57
N MET A 53 10.13 1.98 -2.06
CA MET A 53 10.62 2.70 -0.89
C MET A 53 10.80 4.20 -1.16
N GLN A 54 11.21 4.59 -2.37
CA GLN A 54 11.24 6.01 -2.75
C GLN A 54 9.86 6.65 -2.72
N GLU A 55 8.85 5.99 -3.31
CA GLU A 55 7.48 6.50 -3.32
C GLU A 55 6.90 6.59 -1.90
N ALA A 56 7.14 5.57 -1.07
CA ALA A 56 6.71 5.56 0.33
C ALA A 56 7.35 6.73 1.12
N ARG A 57 8.66 6.97 0.94
CA ARG A 57 9.35 8.10 1.57
C ARG A 57 8.84 9.45 1.08
N ALA A 58 8.54 9.57 -0.21
CA ALA A 58 8.01 10.80 -0.78
C ALA A 58 6.60 11.12 -0.26
N ALA A 59 5.75 10.10 -0.05
CA ALA A 59 4.41 10.27 0.50
C ALA A 59 4.39 10.53 2.02
N ALA A 60 5.47 10.19 2.73
CA ALA A 60 5.61 10.40 4.17
C ALA A 60 6.22 11.77 4.54
N LYS A 61 6.61 12.57 3.54
CA LYS A 61 7.14 13.93 3.73
C LYS A 61 6.01 14.95 3.65
#